data_AF-A0A4Y8PAJ9-F1
#
_entry.id   AF-A0A4Y8PAJ9-F1
#
_cell.length_a   1.000
_cell.length_b   1.000
_cell.length_c   1.000
_cell.angle_alpha   90.00
_cell.angle_beta   90.00
_cell.angle_gamma   90.00
#
_symmetry.space_group_name_H-M   'P 1'
#
loop_
_entity.id
_entity.type
_entity.pdbx_description
1 polymer ?
#
loop_
_entity_poly.entity_id
_entity_poly.type
_entity_poly.pdbx_seq_one_letter_code
_entity_poly.pdbx_strand_id
1 'polypeptide(L)'
;MQVIHAANSPPLKQKVYVDNQKMRMELEGREQQNTIIYRSDLGILYMILPQKKLCFIMPYSEALKNKDPISSNALKNLSLEGTETLEGVLCDKYEVTGPFGKAYLWINKEKEIPVRLSSQDGKNVVDWIDYQKGPQSPQLFEPPKDYQLIDMSKNIPKKSSPPPQ
;
A
#
# COMPACT_ATOMS: atom_id res chain seq x y z
N MET A 1 3.99 10.63 2.73
CA MET A 1 5.05 9.69 3.14
C MET A 1 4.57 8.82 4.29
N GLN A 2 4.94 7.54 4.29
CA GLN A 2 4.73 6.61 5.40
C GLN A 2 6.07 6.14 5.98
N VAL A 3 6.10 5.89 7.29
CA VAL A 3 7.19 5.18 7.99
C VAL A 3 6.61 3.92 8.61
N ILE A 4 7.14 2.76 8.24
CA ILE A 4 6.71 1.46 8.75
C ILE A 4 7.74 1.00 9.78
N HIS A 5 7.27 0.75 10.99
CA HIS A 5 8.02 0.13 12.07
C HIS A 5 7.51 -1.31 12.22
N ALA A 6 8.41 -2.27 12.06
CA ALA A 6 8.11 -3.68 12.31
C ALA A 6 9.07 -4.21 13.38
N ALA A 7 8.58 -5.11 14.22
CA ALA A 7 9.42 -5.76 15.23
C ALA A 7 10.67 -6.37 14.59
N ASN A 8 11.83 -6.07 15.18
CA ASN A 8 13.14 -6.58 14.77
C ASN A 8 13.61 -6.17 13.36
N SER A 9 13.05 -5.10 12.78
CA SER A 9 13.50 -4.56 11.49
C SER A 9 13.73 -3.04 11.58
N PRO A 10 14.74 -2.50 10.88
CA PRO A 10 14.88 -1.05 10.74
C PRO A 10 13.62 -0.43 10.13
N PRO A 11 13.23 0.80 10.55
CA PRO A 11 12.09 1.48 9.97
C PRO A 11 12.24 1.64 8.45
N LEU A 12 11.15 1.39 7.74
CA LEU A 12 11.08 1.49 6.29
C LEU A 12 10.28 2.71 5.88
N LYS A 13 10.87 3.57 5.04
CA LYS A 13 10.15 4.72 4.48
C LYS A 13 9.59 4.38 3.12
N GLN A 14 8.36 4.81 2.85
CA GLN A 14 7.75 4.66 1.54
C GLN A 14 6.79 5.79 1.20
N LYS A 15 6.71 6.13 -0.10
CA LYS A 15 5.66 6.99 -0.63
C LYS A 15 4.54 6.11 -1.16
N VAL A 16 3.31 6.44 -0.77
CA VAL A 16 2.12 5.74 -1.24
C VAL A 16 1.16 6.77 -1.82
N TYR A 17 0.70 6.49 -3.04
CA TYR A 17 -0.31 7.29 -3.73
C TYR A 17 -1.49 6.37 -4.04
N VAL A 18 -2.71 6.82 -3.77
CA VAL A 18 -3.93 6.01 -3.95
C VAL A 18 -4.95 6.80 -4.74
N ASP A 19 -5.53 6.17 -5.75
CA ASP A 19 -6.68 6.66 -6.52
C ASP A 19 -7.62 5.47 -6.76
N ASN A 20 -8.57 5.26 -5.86
CA ASN A 20 -9.54 4.16 -5.90
C ASN A 20 -8.87 2.79 -6.11
N GLN A 21 -8.99 2.21 -7.31
CA GLN A 21 -8.44 0.89 -7.68
C GLN A 21 -6.98 0.95 -8.17
N LYS A 22 -6.33 2.11 -8.01
CA LYS A 22 -4.92 2.32 -8.38
C LYS A 22 -4.12 2.68 -7.15
N MET A 23 -2.93 2.11 -7.04
CA MET A 23 -2.01 2.49 -5.98
C MET A 23 -0.56 2.41 -6.44
N ARG A 24 0.22 3.43 -6.15
CA ARG A 24 1.66 3.48 -6.40
C ARG A 24 2.39 3.44 -5.07
N MET A 25 3.38 2.57 -4.96
CA MET A 25 4.27 2.45 -3.81
C MET A 25 5.71 2.65 -4.27
N GLU A 26 6.43 3.54 -3.61
CA GLU A 26 7.85 3.79 -3.82
C GLU A 26 8.60 3.60 -2.51
N LEU A 27 9.56 2.69 -2.48
CA LEU A 27 10.41 2.47 -1.31
C LEU A 27 11.55 3.49 -1.31
N GLU A 28 11.73 4.18 -0.18
CA GLU A 28 12.79 5.16 0.00
C GLU A 28 13.99 4.53 0.72
N GLY A 29 15.22 4.91 0.34
CA GLY A 29 16.44 4.55 1.08
C GLY A 29 17.09 3.20 0.75
N ARG A 30 16.59 2.43 -0.23
CA ARG A 30 17.36 1.32 -0.81
C ARG A 30 18.09 1.80 -2.06
N GLU A 31 19.31 1.31 -2.30
CA GLU A 31 20.10 1.60 -3.51
C GLU A 31 19.33 1.33 -4.81
N GLN A 32 18.28 0.50 -4.75
CA GLN A 32 17.34 0.24 -5.84
C GLN A 32 15.94 0.78 -5.45
N GLN A 33 15.61 1.99 -5.92
CA GLN A 33 14.27 2.56 -5.84
C GLN A 33 13.32 1.81 -6.78
N ASN A 34 12.84 0.66 -6.33
CA ASN A 34 11.82 -0.07 -7.08
C ASN A 34 10.46 0.56 -6.80
N THR A 35 9.70 0.79 -7.86
CA THR A 35 8.33 1.28 -7.77
C THR A 35 7.38 0.17 -8.16
N ILE A 36 6.32 -0.02 -7.38
CA ILE A 36 5.24 -0.94 -7.70
C ILE A 36 3.96 -0.12 -7.88
N ILE A 37 3.27 -0.34 -9.00
CA ILE A 37 1.95 0.25 -9.26
C ILE A 37 0.93 -0.87 -9.39
N TYR A 38 -0.05 -0.89 -8.50
CA TYR A 38 -1.20 -1.77 -8.56
C TYR A 38 -2.28 -1.12 -9.42
N ARG A 39 -2.76 -1.86 -10.43
CA ARG A 39 -3.83 -1.46 -11.33
C ARG A 39 -4.94 -2.51 -11.26
N SER A 40 -5.63 -2.55 -10.13
CA SER A 40 -6.73 -3.49 -9.90
C SER A 40 -7.87 -3.29 -10.90
N ASP A 41 -8.03 -2.06 -11.41
CA ASP A 41 -8.91 -1.69 -12.52
C ASP A 41 -8.58 -2.42 -13.84
N LEU A 42 -7.31 -2.74 -14.06
CA LEU A 42 -6.83 -3.45 -15.24
C LEU A 42 -6.48 -4.92 -14.96
N GLY A 43 -6.51 -5.36 -13.70
CA GLY A 43 -6.09 -6.70 -13.31
C GLY A 43 -4.59 -6.96 -13.53
N ILE A 44 -3.75 -5.92 -13.46
CA ILE A 44 -2.29 -6.02 -13.60
C ILE A 44 -1.56 -5.25 -12.49
N LEU A 45 -0.25 -5.46 -12.42
CA LEU A 45 0.64 -4.59 -11.66
C LEU A 45 1.86 -4.24 -12.53
N TYR A 46 2.38 -3.03 -12.35
CA TYR A 46 3.63 -2.59 -12.92
C TYR A 46 4.73 -2.69 -11.87
N MET A 47 5.80 -3.42 -12.18
CA MET A 47 7.04 -3.39 -11.41
C MET A 47 8.08 -2.60 -12.22
N ILE A 48 8.41 -1.42 -11.72
CA ILE A 48 9.27 -0.46 -12.41
C ILE A 48 10.64 -0.49 -11.76
N LEU A 49 11.68 -0.65 -12.59
CA LEU A 49 13.09 -0.60 -12.22
C LEU A 49 13.73 0.63 -12.88
N PRO A 50 13.72 1.80 -12.22
CA PRO A 50 14.16 3.06 -12.82
C PRO A 50 15.59 3.03 -13.34
N GLN A 51 16.52 2.42 -12.59
CA GLN A 51 17.93 2.32 -12.98
C GLN A 51 18.16 1.56 -14.29
N LYS A 52 17.23 0.66 -14.65
CA LYS A 52 17.30 -0.13 -15.89
C LYS A 52 16.40 0.42 -16.98
N LYS A 53 15.59 1.45 -16.69
CA LYS A 53 14.49 1.91 -17.56
C LYS A 53 13.58 0.77 -18.03
N LEU A 54 13.30 -0.18 -17.13
CA LEU A 54 12.44 -1.33 -17.41
C LEU A 54 11.15 -1.23 -16.60
N CYS A 55 10.05 -1.69 -17.20
CA CYS A 55 8.80 -1.94 -16.51
C CYS A 55 8.29 -3.34 -16.87
N PHE A 56 8.11 -4.17 -15.85
CA PHE A 56 7.48 -5.47 -15.98
C PHE A 56 5.98 -5.35 -15.71
N ILE A 57 5.17 -5.83 -16.64
CA ILE A 57 3.72 -5.93 -16.48
C ILE A 57 3.41 -7.35 -16.04
N MET A 58 2.92 -7.51 -14.81
CA MET A 58 2.59 -8.82 -14.25
C MET A 58 1.08 -8.94 -14.05
N PRO A 59 0.50 -10.14 -14.21
CA PRO A 59 -0.92 -10.34 -13.98
C PRO A 59 -1.22 -10.20 -12.49
N TYR A 60 -2.35 -9.60 -12.17
CA TYR A 60 -2.78 -9.45 -10.79
C TYR A 60 -3.44 -10.73 -10.28
N SER A 61 -2.57 -11.69 -9.92
CA SER A 61 -2.97 -13.05 -9.52
C SER A 61 -3.82 -13.07 -8.26
N GLU A 62 -4.60 -14.14 -8.05
CA GLU A 62 -5.42 -14.33 -6.85
C GLU A 62 -4.60 -14.26 -5.56
N ALA A 63 -3.37 -14.78 -5.58
CA ALA A 63 -2.44 -14.69 -4.45
C ALA A 63 -2.08 -13.24 -4.09
N LEU A 64 -2.01 -12.35 -5.09
CA LEU A 64 -1.77 -10.92 -4.89
C LEU A 64 -3.04 -10.17 -4.51
N LYS A 65 -4.22 -10.59 -4.98
CA LYS A 65 -5.52 -10.04 -4.54
C LYS A 65 -5.76 -10.24 -3.05
N ASN A 66 -5.41 -11.42 -2.52
CA ASN A 66 -5.52 -11.71 -1.09
C ASN A 66 -4.53 -10.90 -0.22
N LYS A 67 -3.51 -10.32 -0.84
CA LYS A 67 -2.52 -9.44 -0.22
C LYS A 67 -2.59 -8.03 -0.82
N ASP A 68 -3.73 -7.67 -1.40
CA ASP A 68 -3.90 -6.39 -2.08
C ASP A 68 -3.76 -5.26 -1.05
N PRO A 69 -2.74 -4.40 -1.17
CA PRO A 69 -2.58 -3.34 -0.19
C PRO A 69 -3.72 -2.31 -0.30
N ILE A 70 -4.38 -2.19 -1.46
CA ILE A 70 -5.57 -1.36 -1.66
C ILE A 70 -6.73 -1.90 -0.82
N SER A 71 -6.99 -3.22 -0.89
CA SER A 71 -7.98 -3.87 -0.02
C SER A 71 -7.58 -3.81 1.46
N SER A 72 -6.28 -3.83 1.77
CA SER A 72 -5.79 -3.74 3.14
C SER A 72 -5.98 -2.35 3.77
N ASN A 73 -6.15 -1.32 2.94
CA ASN A 73 -6.58 0.00 3.40
C ASN A 73 -8.09 0.07 3.72
N ALA A 74 -8.87 -0.95 3.37
CA ALA A 74 -10.29 -1.02 3.72
C ALA A 74 -10.44 -1.49 5.18
N LEU A 75 -10.33 -0.54 6.10
CA LEU A 75 -10.60 -0.75 7.52
C LEU A 75 -12.11 -0.87 7.75
N LYS A 76 -12.50 -1.81 8.62
CA LYS A 76 -13.87 -2.03 9.05
C LYS A 76 -14.00 -1.79 10.56
N ASN A 77 -15.25 -1.68 11.02
CA ASN A 77 -15.59 -1.60 12.45
C ASN A 77 -14.83 -0.49 13.18
N LEU A 78 -14.86 0.75 12.66
CA LEU A 78 -14.25 1.90 13.32
C LEU A 78 -15.05 2.23 14.60
N SER A 79 -14.54 1.81 15.75
CA SER A 79 -15.09 2.10 17.09
C SER A 79 -14.24 3.18 17.75
N LEU A 80 -14.84 4.31 18.14
CA LEU A 80 -14.10 5.36 18.85
C LEU A 80 -13.83 4.90 20.29
N GLU A 81 -12.55 4.79 20.64
CA GLU A 81 -12.11 4.40 21.98
C GLU A 81 -11.83 5.63 22.87
N GLY A 82 -11.54 6.78 22.26
CA GLY A 82 -11.33 8.03 22.95
C GLY A 82 -10.47 9.01 22.17
N THR A 83 -10.00 10.04 22.87
CA THR A 83 -9.11 11.06 22.31
C THR A 83 -7.80 11.06 23.10
N GLU A 84 -6.66 11.04 22.42
CA GLU A 84 -5.35 11.15 23.04
C GLU A 84 -4.39 12.00 22.20
N THR A 85 -3.35 12.54 22.84
CA THR A 85 -2.33 13.34 22.15
C THR A 85 -1.18 12.45 21.72
N LEU A 86 -0.92 12.38 20.40
CA LEU A 86 0.19 11.64 19.82
C LEU A 86 1.22 12.63 19.27
N GLU A 87 2.42 12.66 19.85
CA GLU A 87 3.53 13.53 19.39
C GLU A 87 3.13 15.02 19.22
N GLY A 88 2.29 15.52 20.13
CA GLY A 88 1.79 16.90 20.11
C GLY A 88 0.56 17.13 19.22
N VAL A 89 0.05 16.09 18.56
CA VAL A 89 -1.16 16.13 17.73
C VAL A 89 -2.34 15.54 18.51
N LEU A 90 -3.43 16.30 18.66
CA LEU A 90 -4.66 15.78 19.25
C LEU A 90 -5.36 14.84 18.25
N CYS A 91 -5.54 13.57 18.65
CA CYS A 91 -6.07 12.52 17.79
C CYS A 91 -7.27 11.83 18.42
N ASP A 92 -8.25 11.49 17.59
CA ASP A 92 -9.26 10.50 17.94
C ASP A 92 -8.71 9.10 17.62
N LYS A 93 -8.82 8.20 18.60
CA LYS A 93 -8.31 6.84 18.56
C LYS A 93 -9.47 5.88 18.32
N TYR A 94 -9.32 5.07 17.28
CA TYR A 94 -10.32 4.09 16.89
C TYR A 94 -9.76 2.67 17.03
N GLU A 95 -10.53 1.74 17.59
CA GLU A 95 -10.34 0.32 17.31
C GLU A 95 -10.85 0.05 15.88
N VAL A 96 -10.06 -0.65 15.08
CA VAL A 96 -10.39 -1.01 13.69
C VAL A 96 -10.09 -2.48 13.44
N THR A 97 -10.76 -3.07 12.45
CA THR A 97 -10.47 -4.42 11.96
C THR A 97 -10.04 -4.35 10.49
N GLY A 98 -8.84 -4.85 10.19
CA GLY A 98 -8.33 -5.01 8.82
C GLY A 98 -7.98 -6.46 8.50
N PRO A 99 -7.41 -6.75 7.32
CA PRO A 99 -6.93 -8.10 6.97
C PRO A 99 -5.84 -8.63 7.91
N PHE A 100 -5.18 -7.75 8.65
CA PHE A 100 -4.18 -8.06 9.68
C PHE A 100 -4.79 -8.31 11.07
N GLY A 101 -6.12 -8.32 11.21
CA GLY A 101 -6.82 -8.43 12.48
C GLY A 101 -7.16 -7.07 13.09
N LYS A 102 -7.34 -7.03 14.41
CA LYS A 102 -7.64 -5.80 15.15
C LYS A 102 -6.40 -4.90 15.27
N ALA A 103 -6.61 -3.60 15.19
CA ALA A 103 -5.58 -2.57 15.32
C ALA A 103 -6.18 -1.29 15.93
N TYR A 104 -5.32 -0.35 16.26
CA TYR A 104 -5.69 1.01 16.61
C TYR A 104 -5.31 1.98 15.49
N LEU A 105 -6.23 2.85 15.12
CA LEU A 105 -6.04 3.94 14.16
C LEU A 105 -6.17 5.28 14.88
N TRP A 106 -5.20 6.16 14.69
CA TRP A 106 -5.24 7.53 15.16
C TRP A 106 -5.51 8.47 14.00
N ILE A 107 -6.54 9.29 14.15
CA ILE A 107 -6.93 10.32 13.18
C ILE A 107 -6.74 11.67 13.85
N ASN A 108 -6.02 12.58 13.20
CA ASN A 108 -5.88 13.96 13.65
C ASN A 108 -7.27 14.60 13.72
N LYS A 109 -7.65 15.11 14.90
CA LYS A 109 -9.00 15.62 15.17
C LYS A 109 -9.35 16.87 14.36
N GLU A 110 -8.37 17.72 14.09
CA GLU A 110 -8.57 18.98 13.36
C GLU A 110 -8.54 18.76 11.84
N LYS A 111 -7.60 17.95 11.37
CA LYS A 111 -7.34 17.76 9.93
C LYS A 111 -8.11 16.59 9.31
N GLU A 112 -8.68 15.71 10.14
CA GLU A 112 -9.38 14.49 9.72
C GLU A 112 -8.52 13.58 8.80
N ILE A 113 -7.23 13.46 9.13
CA ILE A 113 -6.26 12.64 8.40
C ILE A 113 -5.66 11.56 9.30
N PRO A 114 -5.33 10.37 8.76
CA PRO A 114 -4.64 9.35 9.53
C PRO A 114 -3.26 9.83 9.94
N VAL A 115 -2.89 9.53 11.18
CA VAL A 115 -1.57 9.85 11.76
C VAL A 115 -0.79 8.57 12.00
N ARG A 116 -1.41 7.57 12.63
CA ARG A 116 -0.79 6.30 13.00
C ARG A 116 -1.76 5.14 12.90
N LEU A 117 -1.28 3.98 12.51
CA LEU A 117 -1.97 2.69 12.58
C LEU A 117 -1.04 1.73 13.29
N SER A 118 -1.51 1.10 14.36
CA SER A 118 -0.71 0.20 15.17
C SER A 118 -1.45 -1.12 15.39
N SER A 119 -0.74 -2.24 15.29
CA SER A 119 -1.25 -3.49 15.89
C SER A 119 -1.55 -3.27 17.38
N GLN A 120 -2.50 -4.02 17.93
CA GLN A 120 -2.89 -3.86 19.35
C GLN A 120 -1.73 -4.08 20.32
N ASP A 121 -0.73 -4.88 19.92
CA ASP A 121 0.48 -5.13 20.71
C ASP A 121 1.62 -4.13 20.46
N GLY A 122 1.40 -3.11 19.62
CA GLY A 122 2.38 -2.05 19.33
C GLY A 122 3.59 -2.47 18.49
N LYS A 123 3.67 -3.72 18.05
CA LYS A 123 4.87 -4.25 17.35
C LYS A 123 4.95 -3.87 15.88
N ASN A 124 3.82 -3.56 15.26
CA ASN A 124 3.75 -3.13 13.88
C ASN A 124 3.03 -1.79 13.82
N VAL A 125 3.74 -0.75 13.41
CA VAL A 125 3.24 0.63 13.36
C VAL A 125 3.47 1.20 11.98
N VAL A 126 2.48 1.89 11.45
CA VAL A 126 2.56 2.70 10.23
C VAL A 126 2.26 4.14 10.61
N ASP A 127 3.22 5.02 10.38
CA ASP A 127 3.09 6.45 10.61
C ASP A 127 2.96 7.20 9.30
N TRP A 128 1.97 8.09 9.24
CA TRP A 128 1.79 9.03 8.14
C TRP A 128 2.36 10.39 8.53
N ILE A 129 3.59 10.65 8.10
CA ILE A 129 4.32 11.89 8.44
C ILE A 129 4.10 13.03 7.43
N ASP A 130 3.57 12.71 6.24
CA ASP A 130 3.26 13.68 5.17
C ASP A 130 2.07 13.17 4.37
N TYR A 131 0.89 13.24 4.98
CA TYR A 131 -0.37 12.83 4.36
C TYR A 131 -1.02 14.03 3.65
N GLN A 132 -1.39 13.83 2.39
CA GLN A 132 -2.05 14.83 1.57
C GLN A 132 -3.34 14.24 0.99
N LYS A 133 -4.48 14.85 1.34
CA LYS A 133 -5.78 14.49 0.78
C LYS A 133 -6.00 15.25 -0.52
N GLY A 134 -6.53 14.59 -1.53
CA GLY A 134 -6.90 15.25 -2.78
C GLY A 134 -6.71 14.36 -4.01
N PRO A 135 -7.12 14.86 -5.19
CA PRO A 135 -6.97 14.15 -6.45
C PRO A 135 -5.48 13.90 -6.76
N GLN A 136 -5.21 12.72 -7.30
CA GLN A 136 -3.87 12.33 -7.74
C GLN A 136 -3.74 12.51 -9.25
N SER A 137 -2.55 12.88 -9.72
CA SER A 137 -2.28 12.94 -11.16
C SER A 137 -2.39 11.54 -11.77
N PRO A 138 -3.16 11.33 -12.86
CA PRO A 138 -3.26 10.02 -13.51
C PRO A 138 -1.90 9.45 -13.94
N GLN A 139 -0.93 10.32 -14.25
CA GLN A 139 0.42 9.93 -14.68
C GLN A 139 1.21 9.20 -13.60
N LEU A 140 0.86 9.35 -12.31
CA LEU A 140 1.49 8.61 -11.21
C LEU A 140 1.25 7.10 -11.34
N PHE A 141 0.15 6.70 -11.98
CA PHE A 141 -0.29 5.30 -12.09
C PHE A 141 0.04 4.66 -13.44
N GLU A 142 0.90 5.30 -14.22
CA GLU A 142 1.42 4.81 -15.49
C GLU A 142 2.95 4.68 -15.43
N PRO A 143 3.55 3.74 -16.17
CA PRO A 143 5.00 3.68 -16.32
C PRO A 143 5.51 4.89 -17.13
N PRO A 144 6.76 5.35 -16.89
CA PRO A 144 7.36 6.41 -17.70
C PRO A 144 7.43 6.01 -19.18
N LYS A 145 7.18 6.98 -20.08
CA LYS A 145 7.05 6.73 -21.52
C LYS A 145 8.33 6.22 -22.19
N ASP A 146 9.50 6.51 -21.63
CA ASP A 146 10.80 6.12 -22.17
C ASP A 146 11.28 4.75 -21.68
N TYR A 147 10.44 4.01 -20.93
CA TYR A 147 10.82 2.72 -20.36
C TYR A 147 10.42 1.58 -21.30
N GLN A 148 11.28 0.58 -21.38
CA GLN A 148 10.98 -0.65 -22.09
C GLN A 148 9.97 -1.47 -21.26
N LEU A 149 8.84 -1.80 -21.89
CA LEU A 149 7.80 -2.62 -21.29
C LEU A 149 8.05 -4.10 -21.61
N ILE A 150 8.03 -4.94 -20.58
CA ILE A 150 8.10 -6.39 -20.70
C ILE A 150 6.79 -6.94 -20.15
N ASP A 151 5.90 -7.35 -21.06
CA ASP A 151 4.57 -7.82 -20.71
C ASP A 151 4.56 -9.34 -20.45
N MET A 152 4.52 -9.70 -19.17
CA MET A 152 4.42 -11.10 -18.72
C MET A 152 2.98 -11.47 -18.36
N SER A 153 2.04 -10.51 -18.36
CA SER A 153 0.62 -10.76 -18.08
C SER A 153 -0.05 -11.61 -19.14
N LYS A 154 0.49 -11.62 -20.36
CA LYS A 154 0.00 -12.42 -21.48
C LYS A 154 0.48 -13.88 -21.48
N ASN A 155 1.49 -14.21 -20.67
CA ASN A 155 2.14 -15.52 -20.66
C ASN A 155 1.64 -16.44 -19.52
N ILE A 156 0.44 -16.23 -19.00
CA ILE A 156 -0.16 -17.12 -17.99
C ILE A 156 -0.29 -18.53 -18.61
N PRO A 157 0.43 -19.57 -18.14
CA PRO A 157 0.10 -20.93 -18.52
C PRO A 157 -1.34 -21.17 -18.05
N LYS A 158 -2.24 -21.50 -18.97
CA LYS A 158 -3.56 -22.04 -18.60
C LYS A 158 -3.30 -23.15 -17.59
N LYS A 159 -3.87 -23.04 -16.37
CA LYS A 159 -3.86 -24.12 -15.37
C LYS A 159 -4.11 -25.44 -16.12
N SER A 160 -3.09 -26.30 -16.18
CA SER A 160 -3.29 -27.69 -16.57
C SER A 160 -4.26 -28.28 -15.55
N SER A 161 -5.46 -28.62 -16.00
CA SER A 161 -6.41 -29.43 -15.24
C SER A 161 -5.70 -30.68 -14.70
N PRO A 162 -5.98 -31.12 -13.46
CA PRO A 162 -5.44 -32.39 -12.98
C PRO A 162 -5.91 -33.52 -13.91
N PRO A 163 -5.12 -34.58 -14.13
CA PRO A 163 -5.57 -35.74 -14.89
C PRO A 163 -6.84 -36.31 -14.25
N PRO A 164 -7.81 -36.79 -15.05
CA PRO A 164 -8.93 -37.56 -14.52
C PRO A 164 -8.40 -38.76 -13.72
N GLN A 165 -8.99 -38.95 -12.54
CA GLN A 165 -8.68 -40.03 -11.61
C GLN A 165 -9.23 -41.36 -12.13
#